data_AF-A0A974S3Z2-F1
#
_entry.id   AF-A0A974S3Z2-F1
#
_cell.length_a   1.000
_cell.length_b   1.000
_cell.length_c   1.000
_cell.angle_alpha   90.00
_cell.angle_beta   90.00
_cell.angle_gamma   90.00
#
_symmetry.space_group_name_H-M   'P 1'
#
loop_
_entity.id
_entity.type
_entity.pdbx_description
1 polymer ?
#
loop_
_entity_poly.entity_id
_entity_poly.type
_entity_poly.pdbx_seq_one_letter_code
_entity_poly.pdbx_strand_id
1 'polypeptide(L)'
;MTYDYPTAFGRARAGLPIRLRSAPGGGSPAVEVRTVTIDRPVPVPCVKRSAIPAEPPKISGKLTGDARRDLDTVTASAVRLRSWGVELVAILSGCTP
;
A
#
# COMPACT_ATOMS: atom_id res chain seq x y z
N MET A 1 12.38 13.81 1.06
CA MET A 1 11.05 13.89 0.42
C MET A 1 10.01 13.76 1.51
N THR A 2 9.41 14.87 1.91
CA THR A 2 8.35 14.95 2.93
C THR A 2 7.01 15.08 2.20
N TYR A 3 6.05 14.23 2.55
CA TYR A 3 4.66 14.38 2.16
C TYR A 3 3.87 14.84 3.38
N ASP A 4 3.28 16.03 3.26
CA ASP A 4 2.42 16.70 4.23
C ASP A 4 0.98 16.62 3.72
N TYR A 5 0.02 16.33 4.62
CA TYR A 5 -1.42 16.66 4.66
C TYR A 5 -2.13 15.64 5.58
N PRO A 6 -3.23 15.97 6.33
CA PRO A 6 -4.24 16.96 5.98
C PRO A 6 -4.68 17.96 7.08
N THR A 7 -4.94 19.17 6.61
CA THR A 7 -6.15 20.00 6.80
C THR A 7 -7.12 19.63 7.94
N ALA A 8 -7.26 20.52 8.92
CA ALA A 8 -8.51 20.71 9.65
C ALA A 8 -8.76 22.20 9.92
N PHE A 9 -9.76 22.73 9.22
CA PHE A 9 -10.31 24.08 9.33
C PHE A 9 -10.81 24.37 10.76
N GLY A 10 -10.17 25.31 11.46
CA GLY A 10 -10.66 25.89 12.70
C GLY A 10 -11.44 27.18 12.45
N ARG A 11 -12.73 27.18 12.80
CA ARG A 11 -13.68 28.30 12.68
C ARG A 11 -13.16 29.58 13.37
N ALA A 12 -13.16 30.69 12.63
CA ALA A 12 -13.00 32.03 13.18
C ALA A 12 -14.17 32.40 14.09
N ARG A 13 -13.89 32.89 15.30
CA ARG A 13 -14.84 33.67 16.10
C ARG A 13 -14.28 35.06 16.34
N ALA A 14 -15.16 36.02 16.10
CA ALA A 14 -14.93 37.45 16.08
C ALA A 14 -14.57 38.04 17.46
N GLY A 15 -13.65 39.00 17.44
CA GLY A 15 -13.74 40.27 18.17
C GLY A 15 -13.96 40.25 19.67
N LEU A 16 -12.85 40.20 20.43
CA LEU A 16 -12.74 40.80 21.77
C LEU A 16 -11.33 41.41 21.91
N PRO A 17 -11.16 42.63 22.44
CA PRO A 17 -9.85 43.22 22.62
C PRO A 17 -9.10 42.47 23.74
N ILE A 18 -8.18 41.60 23.35
CA ILE A 18 -7.32 40.87 24.29
C ILE A 18 -6.35 41.88 24.92
N ARG A 19 -6.61 42.27 26.17
CA ARG A 19 -5.57 42.88 27.02
C ARG A 19 -4.58 41.79 27.42
N LEU A 20 -3.38 41.80 26.83
CA LEU A 20 -2.27 40.97 27.25
C LEU A 20 -1.75 41.48 28.61
N ARG A 21 -2.22 40.86 29.70
CA ARG A 21 -1.51 40.91 30.98
C ARG A 21 -0.37 39.90 30.90
N SER A 22 0.88 40.39 30.99
CA SER A 22 2.04 39.54 31.20
C SER A 22 1.90 38.84 32.55
N ALA A 23 1.72 37.51 32.53
CA ALA A 23 1.87 36.69 33.72
C ALA A 23 3.36 36.37 33.89
N PRO A 24 4.00 36.65 35.04
CA PRO A 24 5.33 36.16 35.30
C PRO A 24 5.22 34.68 35.68
N GLY A 25 5.77 33.82 34.83
CA GLY A 25 5.86 32.38 35.12
C GLY A 25 4.76 31.58 34.44
N GLY A 26 5.18 30.74 33.49
CA GLY A 26 4.33 29.80 32.80
C GLY A 26 5.16 29.17 31.70
N GLY A 27 5.94 28.15 32.07
CA GLY A 27 6.97 27.53 31.25
C GLY A 27 6.49 27.18 29.84
N SER A 28 7.44 27.18 28.90
CA SER A 28 7.24 26.52 27.62
C SER A 28 6.60 25.15 27.86
N PRO A 29 5.58 24.72 27.10
CA PRO A 29 4.99 23.40 27.31
C PRO A 29 6.13 22.39 27.29
N ALA A 30 6.35 21.73 28.43
CA ALA A 30 7.38 20.73 28.56
C ALA A 30 7.04 19.63 27.55
N VAL A 31 7.89 19.45 26.54
CA VAL A 31 7.73 18.36 25.57
C VAL A 31 7.99 17.06 26.31
N GLU A 32 6.93 16.31 26.59
CA GLU A 32 7.04 15.00 27.18
C GLU A 32 7.36 13.97 26.09
N VAL A 33 8.65 13.62 25.98
CA VAL A 33 9.09 12.55 25.09
C VAL A 33 8.79 11.21 25.77
N ARG A 34 7.86 10.44 25.22
CA ARG A 34 7.59 9.07 25.64
C ARG A 34 8.11 8.10 24.61
N THR A 35 8.88 7.11 25.05
CA THR A 35 9.20 5.95 24.22
C THR A 35 8.00 5.01 24.25
N VAL A 36 7.39 4.78 23.09
CA VAL A 36 6.31 3.80 22.93
C VAL A 36 6.88 2.58 22.25
N THR A 37 6.85 1.44 22.93
CA THR A 37 7.14 0.15 22.30
C THR A 37 5.95 -0.23 21.44
N ILE A 38 6.17 -0.39 20.14
CA ILE A 38 5.18 -0.90 19.21
C ILE A 38 5.57 -2.33 18.86
N ASP A 39 4.78 -3.30 19.32
CA ASP A 39 4.93 -4.69 18.88
C ASP A 39 4.52 -4.78 17.40
N ARG A 40 5.52 -4.86 16.52
CA ARG A 40 5.28 -5.08 15.09
C ARG A 40 5.29 -6.59 14.83
N PRO A 41 4.17 -7.18 14.36
CA PRO A 41 4.15 -8.57 13.97
C PRO A 41 5.22 -8.83 12.90
N VAL A 42 6.06 -9.84 13.12
CA VAL A 42 7.01 -10.30 12.10
C VAL A 42 6.23 -11.11 11.07
N PRO A 43 6.26 -10.75 9.77
CA PRO A 43 5.60 -11.53 8.74
C PRO A 43 6.18 -12.94 8.70
N VAL A 44 5.33 -13.95 8.87
CA VAL A 44 5.70 -15.36 8.69
C VAL A 44 5.18 -15.87 7.34
N PRO A 45 5.95 -16.71 6.62
CA PRO A 45 5.45 -17.32 5.40
C PRO A 45 4.23 -18.20 5.67
N CYS A 46 3.10 -17.92 5.02
CA CYS A 46 1.88 -18.72 5.12
C CYS A 46 1.95 -20.01 4.28
N VAL A 47 2.74 -20.02 3.21
CA VAL A 47 2.95 -21.17 2.34
C VAL A 47 4.42 -21.37 2.03
N LYS A 48 4.79 -22.62 1.70
CA LYS A 48 6.13 -22.93 1.19
C LYS A 48 6.32 -22.29 -0.17
N ARG A 49 7.53 -21.82 -0.48
CA ARG A 49 7.85 -21.21 -1.79
C ARG A 49 7.57 -22.16 -2.96
N SER A 50 7.73 -23.46 -2.76
CA SER A 50 7.43 -24.49 -3.76
C SER A 50 5.95 -24.63 -4.10
N ALA A 51 5.05 -24.06 -3.29
CA ALA A 51 3.61 -24.04 -3.54
C ALA A 51 3.18 -22.83 -4.38
N ILE A 52 4.07 -21.87 -4.63
CA ILE A 52 3.77 -20.71 -5.47
C ILE A 52 3.94 -21.13 -6.94
N PRO A 53 2.88 -21.06 -7.77
CA PRO A 53 2.97 -21.45 -9.17
C PRO A 53 3.90 -20.52 -9.94
N ALA A 54 4.68 -21.08 -10.86
CA ALA A 54 5.56 -20.31 -11.72
C ALA A 54 4.75 -19.44 -12.68
N GLU A 55 5.18 -18.19 -12.87
CA GLU A 55 4.56 -17.29 -13.83
C GLU A 55 4.71 -17.83 -15.27
N PRO A 56 3.65 -17.82 -16.09
CA PRO A 56 3.74 -18.19 -17.50
C PRO A 56 4.75 -17.32 -18.26
N PRO A 57 5.44 -17.88 -19.27
CA PRO A 57 6.45 -17.15 -20.02
C PRO A 57 5.84 -16.02 -20.86
N LYS A 58 6.56 -14.91 -20.94
CA LYS A 58 6.22 -13.77 -21.82
C LYS A 58 6.20 -14.16 -23.29
N ILE A 59 5.41 -13.44 -24.09
CA ILE A 59 5.26 -13.67 -25.53
C ILE A 59 5.93 -12.60 -26.41
N SER A 60 6.72 -11.69 -25.85
CA SER A 60 7.29 -10.51 -26.53
C SER A 60 8.26 -10.80 -27.68
N GLY A 61 8.55 -12.06 -27.99
CA GLY A 61 9.31 -12.49 -29.18
C GLY A 61 8.61 -13.55 -30.01
N LYS A 62 7.30 -13.77 -29.79
CA LYS A 62 6.49 -14.79 -30.47
C LYS A 62 5.49 -14.20 -31.47
N LEU A 63 5.37 -12.87 -31.49
CA LEU A 63 4.49 -12.16 -32.41
C LEU A 63 5.18 -12.05 -33.77
N THR A 64 4.42 -12.33 -34.82
CA THR A 64 4.89 -12.49 -36.19
C THR A 64 4.44 -11.33 -37.09
N GLY A 65 3.49 -10.52 -36.64
CA GLY A 65 2.82 -9.50 -37.45
C GLY A 65 1.63 -10.05 -38.24
N ASP A 66 1.44 -11.38 -38.29
CA ASP A 66 0.23 -11.98 -38.82
C ASP A 66 -0.88 -11.92 -37.77
N ALA A 67 -1.94 -11.17 -38.06
CA ALA A 67 -3.00 -10.91 -37.10
C ALA A 67 -3.70 -12.18 -36.60
N ARG A 68 -3.89 -13.21 -37.44
CA ARG A 68 -4.57 -14.45 -37.04
C ARG A 68 -3.66 -15.27 -36.12
N ARG A 69 -2.41 -15.46 -36.52
CA ARG A 69 -1.42 -16.21 -35.74
C ARG A 69 -1.07 -15.53 -34.42
N ASP A 70 -1.00 -14.21 -34.44
CA ASP A 70 -0.73 -13.41 -33.25
C ASP A 70 -1.92 -13.42 -32.30
N LEU A 71 -3.16 -13.37 -32.81
CA LEU A 71 -4.37 -13.52 -32.00
C LEU A 71 -4.40 -14.88 -31.28
N ASP A 72 -4.05 -15.98 -31.96
CA ASP A 72 -3.97 -17.30 -31.32
C ASP A 72 -2.91 -17.31 -30.21
N THR A 73 -1.76 -16.71 -30.47
CA THR A 73 -0.64 -16.61 -29.51
C THR A 73 -1.02 -15.80 -28.27
N VAL A 74 -1.67 -14.65 -28.47
CA VAL A 74 -2.13 -13.76 -27.39
C VAL A 74 -3.22 -14.44 -26.59
N THR A 75 -4.22 -15.04 -27.24
CA THR A 75 -5.35 -15.72 -26.58
C THR A 75 -4.84 -16.86 -25.71
N ALA A 76 -3.96 -17.71 -26.23
CA ALA A 76 -3.37 -18.80 -25.47
C ALA A 76 -2.54 -18.29 -24.26
N SER A 77 -1.85 -17.15 -24.41
CA SER A 77 -1.12 -16.52 -23.31
C SER A 77 -2.07 -15.97 -22.23
N ALA A 78 -3.16 -15.34 -22.64
CA ALA A 78 -4.15 -14.76 -21.74
C ALA A 78 -4.82 -15.85 -20.89
N VAL A 79 -5.16 -17.00 -21.48
CA VAL A 79 -5.71 -18.15 -20.74
C VAL A 79 -4.73 -18.64 -19.66
N ARG A 80 -3.44 -18.81 -20.00
CA ARG A 80 -2.42 -19.25 -19.03
C ARG A 80 -2.21 -18.23 -17.90
N LEU A 81 -2.20 -16.94 -18.22
CA LEU A 81 -2.09 -15.89 -17.21
C LEU A 81 -3.32 -15.85 -16.30
N ARG A 82 -4.52 -16.07 -16.86
CA ARG A 82 -5.75 -16.12 -16.08
C ARG A 82 -5.77 -17.31 -15.12
N SER A 83 -5.37 -18.50 -15.57
CA SER A 83 -5.30 -19.68 -14.70
C SER A 83 -4.28 -19.50 -13.59
N TRP A 84 -3.09 -18.99 -13.91
CA TRP A 84 -2.04 -18.68 -12.94
C TRP A 84 -2.53 -17.66 -11.89
N GLY A 85 -3.21 -16.60 -12.33
CA GLY A 85 -3.75 -15.59 -11.42
C GLY A 85 -4.84 -16.14 -10.49
N VAL A 86 -5.70 -17.04 -10.97
CA VAL A 86 -6.73 -17.69 -10.13
C VAL A 86 -6.08 -18.56 -9.04
N GLU A 87 -5.05 -19.33 -9.38
CA GLU A 87 -4.32 -20.14 -8.42
C GLU A 87 -3.62 -19.26 -7.36
N LEU A 88 -3.00 -18.16 -7.79
CA LEU A 88 -2.35 -17.23 -6.89
C LEU A 88 -3.35 -16.56 -5.92
N VAL A 89 -4.52 -16.15 -6.42
CA VAL A 89 -5.58 -15.60 -5.57
C VAL A 89 -6.05 -16.62 -4.54
N ALA A 90 -6.22 -17.89 -4.93
CA ALA A 90 -6.62 -18.94 -4.00
C ALA A 90 -5.60 -19.13 -2.87
N ILE A 91 -4.30 -19.09 -3.18
CA ILE A 91 -3.22 -19.14 -2.18
C ILE A 91 -3.31 -17.93 -1.24
N LEU A 92 -3.42 -16.71 -1.79
CA LEU A 92 -3.47 -15.49 -1.00
C LEU A 92 -4.69 -15.44 -0.08
N SER A 93 -5.87 -15.84 -0.58
CA SER A 93 -7.09 -15.89 0.21
C SER A 93 -7.03 -16.90 1.36
N GLY A 94 -6.21 -17.96 1.25
CA GLY A 94 -5.96 -18.89 2.34
C GLY A 94 -4.92 -18.41 3.37
N CYS A 95 -4.15 -17.38 3.04
CA CYS A 95 -3.05 -16.86 3.88
C CYS A 95 -3.46 -15.76 4.85
N THR A 96 -4.64 -15.18 4.67
CA THR A 96 -5.20 -14.15 5.56
C THR A 96 -6.40 -14.73 6.30
N PRO A 97 -6.41 -14.70 7.65
CA PRO A 97 -7.57 -15.12 8.44
C PRO A 97 -8.79 -14.22 8.23
#